data_AF-A0A9W6ZWD2-F1
#
_entry.id   AF-A0A9W6ZWD2-F1
#
_cell.length_a   1.000
_cell.length_b   1.000
_cell.length_c   1.000
_cell.angle_alpha   90.00
_cell.angle_beta   90.00
_cell.angle_gamma   90.00
#
_symmetry.space_group_name_H-M   'P 1'
#
loop_
_entity.id
_entity.type
_entity.pdbx_description
1 polymer ?
#
loop_
_entity_poly.entity_id
_entity_poly.type
_entity_poly.pdbx_seq_one_letter_code
_entity_poly.pdbx_strand_id
1 'polypeptide(L)'
;MPSLPKVVAFDLDGTIWTPDMYQLWGGGAPFSVEGPELLKDCTGQKVSLLGISGGILDELKTSEDWGGVKVAWVSCTDEPSWADECMKKFKTPMGV
;
A
#
# COMPACT_ATOMS: atom_id res chain seq x y z
N MET A 1 -29.69 -10.80 1.62
CA MET A 1 -28.23 -10.79 1.85
C MET A 1 -27.81 -9.39 2.26
N PRO A 2 -26.78 -9.20 3.09
CA PRO A 2 -26.27 -7.88 3.39
C PRO A 2 -25.74 -7.21 2.12
N SER A 3 -25.98 -5.90 1.98
CA SER A 3 -25.42 -5.08 0.89
C SER A 3 -23.94 -4.81 1.13
N LEU A 4 -23.14 -4.80 0.05
CA LEU A 4 -21.72 -4.43 0.12
C LEU A 4 -21.53 -2.95 0.54
N PRO A 5 -20.38 -2.63 1.17
CA PRO A 5 -20.03 -1.25 1.47
C PRO A 5 -19.81 -0.46 0.18
N LYS A 6 -20.10 0.85 0.21
CA LYS A 6 -19.79 1.74 -0.93
C LYS A 6 -18.32 2.13 -1.00
N VAL A 7 -17.64 2.11 0.14
CA VAL A 7 -16.24 2.48 0.29
C VAL A 7 -15.58 1.55 1.30
N VAL A 8 -14.37 1.08 1.00
CA VAL A 8 -13.47 0.44 1.94
C VAL A 8 -12.28 1.38 2.13
N ALA A 9 -12.03 1.78 3.38
CA ALA A 9 -10.94 2.68 3.73
C ALA A 9 -9.83 1.89 4.44
N PHE A 10 -8.60 2.09 4.00
CA PHE A 10 -7.41 1.47 4.58
C PHE A 10 -6.50 2.54 5.19
N ASP A 11 -5.97 2.27 6.38
CA ASP A 11 -4.73 2.89 6.82
C ASP A 11 -3.55 2.37 5.98
N LEU A 12 -2.37 2.95 6.14
CA LEU A 12 -1.17 2.62 5.37
C LEU A 12 -0.13 1.88 6.23
N ASP A 13 0.50 2.59 7.17
CA ASP A 13 1.49 2.04 8.09
C ASP A 13 0.87 0.90 8.93
N GLY A 14 1.61 -0.19 9.12
CA GLY A 14 1.12 -1.40 9.80
C GLY A 14 -0.11 -2.11 9.18
N THR A 15 -0.61 -1.64 8.02
CA THR A 15 -1.82 -2.16 7.37
C THR A 15 -1.53 -2.62 5.94
N ILE A 16 -1.03 -1.73 5.09
CA ILE A 16 -0.74 -2.02 3.67
C ILE A 16 0.70 -2.46 3.49
N TRP A 17 1.63 -1.87 4.23
CA TRP A 17 3.06 -2.17 4.15
C TRP A 17 3.72 -2.25 5.53
N THR A 18 4.97 -2.69 5.49
CA THR A 18 5.92 -2.65 6.60
C THR A 18 7.31 -2.34 6.06
N PRO A 19 8.20 -1.68 6.82
CA PRO A 19 7.95 -1.03 8.11
C PRO A 19 7.09 0.24 7.97
N ASP A 20 6.70 0.81 9.11
CA ASP A 20 6.03 2.12 9.16
C ASP A 20 7.01 3.21 8.73
N MET A 21 6.53 4.29 8.11
CA MET A 21 7.42 5.31 7.53
C MET A 21 8.37 5.96 8.55
N TYR A 22 7.95 6.20 9.79
CA TYR A 22 8.83 6.77 10.82
C TYR A 22 9.98 5.82 11.20
N GLN A 23 9.82 4.51 11.00
CA GLN A 23 10.88 3.52 11.26
C GLN A 23 12.00 3.57 10.22
N LEU A 24 11.80 4.32 9.14
CA LEU A 24 12.79 4.64 8.11
C LEU A 24 13.53 5.95 8.44
N TRP A 25 13.33 6.56 9.60
CA TRP A 25 14.15 7.72 9.97
C TRP A 25 15.63 7.33 10.10
N GLY A 26 16.47 8.05 9.36
CA GLY A 26 17.85 7.68 9.10
C GLY A 26 18.10 7.14 7.68
N GLY A 27 17.02 6.77 6.96
CA GLY A 27 17.00 6.38 5.55
C GLY A 27 15.58 6.16 5.00
N GLY A 28 15.08 7.12 4.20
CA GLY A 28 13.74 7.11 3.59
C GLY A 28 13.78 7.43 2.08
N ALA A 29 12.94 8.34 1.62
CA ALA A 29 12.94 8.74 0.21
C ALA A 29 14.32 9.26 -0.27
N PRO A 30 14.67 9.09 -1.55
CA PRO A 30 13.87 8.46 -2.61
C PRO A 30 13.84 6.93 -2.52
N PHE A 31 12.69 6.35 -2.87
CA PHE A 31 12.49 4.91 -2.93
C PHE A 31 12.81 4.35 -4.32
N SER A 32 13.36 3.14 -4.38
CA SER A 32 13.64 2.41 -5.61
C SER A 32 12.81 1.13 -5.65
N VAL A 33 12.36 0.72 -6.84
CA VAL A 33 11.58 -0.51 -7.04
C VAL A 33 12.53 -1.69 -7.12
N GLU A 34 12.36 -2.68 -6.25
CA GLU A 34 13.07 -3.96 -6.32
C GLU A 34 12.21 -5.09 -6.90
N GLY A 35 10.90 -5.01 -6.67
CA GLY A 35 9.91 -5.94 -7.19
C GLY A 35 8.51 -5.33 -7.09
N PRO A 36 7.47 -6.04 -7.55
CA PRO A 36 6.10 -5.51 -7.54
C PRO A 36 5.68 -5.02 -6.15
N GLU A 37 5.91 -5.86 -5.15
CA GLU A 37 5.49 -5.62 -3.75
C GLU A 37 6.65 -5.20 -2.85
N LEU A 38 7.79 -4.80 -3.42
CA LEU A 38 9.02 -4.53 -2.67
C LEU A 38 9.74 -3.29 -3.19
N LEU A 39 9.92 -2.32 -2.31
CA LEU A 39 10.71 -1.12 -2.51
C LEU A 39 11.94 -1.12 -1.59
N LYS A 40 12.91 -0.28 -1.92
CA LYS A 40 14.05 0.07 -1.07
C LYS A 40 14.15 1.57 -0.89
N ASP A 41 14.45 2.01 0.33
CA ASP A 41 14.79 3.40 0.62
C ASP A 41 16.19 3.77 0.08
N CYS A 42 16.65 5.00 0.32
CA CYS A 42 17.95 5.47 -0.11
C CYS A 42 19.15 4.84 0.61
N THR A 43 18.94 4.17 1.76
CA THR A 43 19.98 3.44 2.51
C THR A 43 19.96 1.94 2.25
N GLY A 44 18.98 1.44 1.50
CA GLY A 44 18.83 0.04 1.09
C GLY A 44 17.95 -0.82 2.03
N GLN A 45 17.34 -0.22 3.05
CA GLN A 45 16.27 -0.79 3.85
C GLN A 45 15.02 -1.02 3.00
N LYS A 46 14.35 -2.15 3.27
CA LYS A 46 13.23 -2.64 2.47
C LYS A 46 11.90 -2.17 3.01
N VAL A 47 10.99 -1.81 2.11
CA VAL A 47 9.57 -1.57 2.39
C VAL A 47 8.76 -2.51 1.52
N SER A 48 7.92 -3.35 2.11
CA SER A 48 7.15 -4.36 1.39
C SER A 48 5.68 -4.31 1.73
N LEU A 49 4.82 -4.72 0.79
CA LEU A 49 3.41 -4.96 1.11
C LEU A 49 3.28 -6.01 2.22
N LEU A 50 2.32 -5.80 3.10
CA LEU A 50 2.14 -6.58 4.33
C LEU A 50 1.23 -7.79 4.08
N GLY A 51 1.79 -8.99 4.26
CA GLY A 51 1.03 -10.24 4.19
C GLY A 51 0.37 -10.43 2.82
N ILE A 52 -0.96 -10.47 2.79
CA ILE A 52 -1.76 -10.65 1.55
C ILE A 52 -2.43 -9.35 1.08
N SER A 53 -2.00 -8.19 1.58
CA SER A 53 -2.63 -6.90 1.27
C SER A 53 -2.71 -6.64 -0.24
N GLY A 54 -1.66 -6.96 -0.99
CA GLY A 54 -1.66 -6.88 -2.46
C GLY A 54 -2.77 -7.71 -3.11
N GLY A 55 -2.96 -8.95 -2.66
CA GLY A 55 -4.03 -9.83 -3.16
C GLY A 55 -5.44 -9.36 -2.80
N ILE A 56 -5.63 -8.76 -1.63
CA ILE A 56 -6.92 -8.15 -1.24
C ILE A 56 -7.24 -6.96 -2.16
N LEU A 57 -6.25 -6.12 -2.45
CA LEU A 57 -6.42 -4.99 -3.36
C LEU A 57 -6.71 -5.45 -4.80
N ASP A 58 -6.08 -6.54 -5.23
CA ASP A 58 -6.39 -7.20 -6.50
C ASP A 58 -7.84 -7.67 -6.56
N GLU A 59 -8.32 -8.35 -5.52
CA GLU A 59 -9.71 -8.81 -5.45
C GLU A 59 -10.70 -7.62 -5.52
N LEU A 60 -10.47 -6.59 -4.69
CA LEU A 60 -11.32 -5.40 -4.65
C LEU A 60 -11.38 -4.67 -5.99
N LYS A 61 -10.32 -4.74 -6.80
CA LYS A 61 -10.26 -4.10 -8.11
C LYS A 61 -10.85 -4.94 -9.23
N THR A 62 -10.64 -6.25 -9.20
CA THR A 62 -10.86 -7.14 -10.36
C THR A 62 -12.11 -8.00 -10.24
N SER A 63 -12.60 -8.28 -9.03
CA SER A 63 -13.78 -9.11 -8.83
C SER A 63 -15.06 -8.36 -9.20
N GLU A 64 -15.94 -9.02 -9.96
CA GLU A 64 -17.24 -8.47 -10.36
C GLU A 64 -18.13 -8.17 -9.15
N ASP A 65 -18.00 -8.96 -8.08
CA ASP A 65 -18.76 -8.78 -6.84
C ASP A 65 -18.46 -7.40 -6.21
N TRP A 66 -17.25 -6.87 -6.40
CA TRP A 66 -16.80 -5.60 -5.83
C TRP A 66 -16.89 -4.41 -6.80
N GLY A 67 -17.45 -4.60 -8.01
CA GLY A 67 -17.40 -3.65 -9.15
C GLY A 67 -18.01 -2.24 -8.95
N GLY A 68 -18.52 -1.91 -7.76
CA GLY A 68 -18.99 -0.56 -7.39
C GLY A 68 -18.38 0.01 -6.11
N VAL A 69 -17.49 -0.75 -5.45
CA VAL A 69 -16.87 -0.37 -4.19
C VAL A 69 -15.64 0.49 -4.48
N LYS A 70 -15.53 1.63 -3.79
CA LYS A 70 -14.34 2.49 -3.88
C LYS A 70 -13.34 2.14 -2.80
N VAL A 71 -12.05 2.23 -3.13
CA VAL A 71 -10.97 2.17 -2.15
C VAL A 71 -10.54 3.58 -1.78
N ALA A 72 -10.33 3.82 -0.48
CA ALA A 72 -9.82 5.08 0.05
C ALA A 72 -8.61 4.81 0.97
N TRP A 73 -7.66 5.74 0.97
CA TRP A 73 -6.48 5.70 1.84
C TRP A 73 -6.65 6.76 2.94
N VAL A 74 -6.52 6.36 4.20
CA VAL A 74 -6.74 7.22 5.37
C VAL A 74 -5.64 6.95 6.38
N SER A 75 -4.58 7.73 6.34
CA SER A 75 -3.43 7.55 7.21
C SER A 75 -3.05 8.83 7.95
N CYS A 76 -2.47 8.66 9.14
CA CYS A 76 -1.89 9.71 9.96
C CYS A 76 -0.35 9.64 9.99
N THR A 77 0.26 9.05 8.95
CA THR A 77 1.72 8.92 8.83
C THR A 77 2.45 10.25 8.98
N ASP A 78 3.61 10.21 9.62
CA ASP A 78 4.48 11.38 9.82
C ASP A 78 5.17 11.83 8.51
N GLU A 79 5.22 10.95 7.50
CA GLU A 79 5.94 11.18 6.24
C GLU A 79 5.00 11.07 5.01
N PRO A 80 4.06 12.01 4.84
CA PRO A 80 3.02 11.91 3.80
C PRO A 80 3.57 11.92 2.37
N SER A 81 4.71 12.59 2.13
CA SER A 81 5.36 12.59 0.82
C SER A 81 5.99 11.24 0.47
N TRP A 82 6.53 10.54 1.47
CA TRP A 82 7.10 9.20 1.31
C TRP A 82 5.99 8.18 1.05
N ALA A 83 4.90 8.27 1.80
CA ALA A 83 3.72 7.44 1.57
C ALA A 83 3.16 7.61 0.15
N ASP A 84 3.00 8.86 -0.34
CA ASP A 84 2.54 9.13 -1.71
C ASP A 84 3.49 8.57 -2.78
N GLU A 85 4.81 8.64 -2.55
CA GLU A 85 5.81 8.04 -3.43
C GLU A 85 5.72 6.50 -3.45
N CYS A 86 5.64 5.87 -2.28
CA CYS A 86 5.47 4.43 -2.14
C CYS A 86 4.20 3.93 -2.82
N MET A 87 3.06 4.60 -2.59
CA MET A 87 1.77 4.28 -3.21
C MET A 87 1.81 4.32 -4.74
N LYS A 88 2.60 5.23 -5.33
CA LYS A 88 2.77 5.32 -6.79
C LYS A 88 3.68 4.24 -7.37
N LYS A 89 4.55 3.64 -6.54
CA LYS A 89 5.60 2.71 -6.96
C LYS A 89 5.26 1.26 -6.70
N PHE A 90 4.55 0.98 -5.60
CA PHE A 90 4.05 -0.35 -5.31
C PHE A 90 3.12 -0.82 -6.43
N LYS A 91 3.17 -2.12 -6.65
CA LYS A 91 2.26 -2.85 -7.52
C LYS A 91 1.83 -4.10 -6.78
N THR A 92 0.56 -4.45 -6.91
CA THR A 92 0.06 -5.73 -6.40
C THR A 92 0.61 -6.91 -7.23
N PRO A 93 0.38 -8.17 -6.82
CA PRO A 93 0.75 -9.34 -7.61
C PRO A 93 0.19 -9.33 -9.05
N MET A 94 -1.01 -8.79 -9.27
CA MET A 94 -1.60 -8.63 -10.60
C MET A 94 -1.23 -7.30 -11.30
N GLY A 95 -0.41 -6.46 -10.65
CA GLY A 95 0.08 -5.21 -11.22
C GLY A 95 -0.94 -4.07 -11.20
N VAL A 96 -1.95 -4.16 -10.33
CA VAL A 96 -2.90 -3.09 -10.02
C VAL A 96 -2.20 -1.96 -9.28
#